data_AF-A0A8K9V064-F1
#
_entry.id   AF-A0A8K9V064-F1
#
_cell.length_a   1.000
_cell.length_b   1.000
_cell.length_c   1.000
_cell.angle_alpha   90.00
_cell.angle_beta   90.00
_cell.angle_gamma   90.00
#
_symmetry.space_group_name_H-M   'P 1'
#
loop_
_entity.id
_entity.type
_entity.pdbx_description
1 polymer ?
#
loop_
_entity_poly.entity_id
_entity_poly.type
_entity_poly.pdbx_seq_one_letter_code
_entity_poly.pdbx_strand_id
1 'polypeptide(L)'
;MSRIMWILELLIHRGLRESDTNHDGLLDFEEFSQYLWAHEKELRLMFHTLDRNHDGRIDVGEIQQSLHNLGLEVSTEHAIKILQSMDRDGTMTINWNEWRDHFLFNPLHNMEGIAHYWKHSLMFDIGEHMTVPPEFSQQERQSGVVWRQLVAGAMAGAVSRTGTAPLDRLKVFLQVHGSSSRGINLWTGLRGMVQEGGVRALWRGNGINVLKIAPESAIKFMAYEQIKWLIRGRNEAGTLRVQERFIAGSLAGATAQTIIYPMEVLKTRLTLRKTGQYSGIVDCAHQILRKEGVRAFYRGYVPNTLGIIPYAGIDLAVYETLKNAWLQRYSKGSADPGVLVLLGCGTVSSTCGQLASYPLALIRTRMQAQASTEGGPKLSMVGQFKHIISHDGVPGLYRGIAPNFLKVIPAVSISYVVYEHMKKALGVKS
;
A
#
# COMPACT_ATOMS: atom_id res chain seq x y z
N MET A 1 10.75 20.46 7.45
CA MET A 1 12.17 20.84 7.32
C MET A 1 13.12 19.68 7.59
N SER A 2 12.91 18.82 8.60
CA SER A 2 13.95 17.87 9.05
C SER A 2 14.13 16.55 8.27
N ARG A 3 13.21 16.13 7.38
CA ARG A 3 13.32 14.84 6.66
C ARG A 3 14.00 14.97 5.28
N ILE A 4 13.75 16.09 4.59
CA ILE A 4 14.47 16.48 3.37
C ILE A 4 15.91 16.85 3.72
N MET A 5 16.13 17.53 4.84
CA MET A 5 17.48 17.85 5.32
C MET A 5 18.28 16.59 5.70
N TRP A 6 17.64 15.56 6.27
CA TRP A 6 18.28 14.27 6.56
C TRP A 6 18.55 13.42 5.31
N ILE A 7 17.65 13.46 4.32
CA ILE A 7 17.83 12.77 3.03
C ILE A 7 18.89 13.48 2.20
N LEU A 8 18.90 14.82 2.21
CA LEU A 8 19.99 15.63 1.66
C LEU A 8 21.30 15.31 2.38
N GLU A 9 21.35 15.30 3.72
CA GLU A 9 22.55 14.91 4.49
C GLU A 9 23.04 13.50 4.12
N LEU A 10 22.15 12.52 3.92
CA LEU A 10 22.48 11.15 3.54
C LEU A 10 22.93 10.99 2.08
N LEU A 11 22.31 11.72 1.15
CA LEU A 11 22.62 11.70 -0.28
C LEU A 11 23.90 12.48 -0.57
N ILE A 12 24.07 13.62 0.10
CA ILE A 12 25.31 14.37 0.21
C ILE A 12 26.38 13.42 0.79
N HIS A 13 26.16 12.76 1.93
CA HIS A 13 27.15 11.83 2.51
C HIS A 13 27.58 10.67 1.58
N ARG A 14 26.74 10.22 0.65
CA ARG A 14 27.10 9.16 -0.30
C ARG A 14 28.00 9.66 -1.43
N GLY A 15 27.62 10.75 -2.10
CA GLY A 15 28.47 11.35 -3.15
C GLY A 15 29.77 11.93 -2.59
N LEU A 16 29.71 12.46 -1.36
CA LEU A 16 30.85 13.00 -0.64
C LEU A 16 31.91 11.95 -0.26
N ARG A 17 31.52 10.70 0.05
CA ARG A 17 32.48 9.63 0.36
C ARG A 17 33.30 9.16 -0.84
N GLU A 18 32.82 9.42 -2.06
CA GLU A 18 33.56 9.09 -3.29
C GLU A 18 34.55 10.21 -3.67
N SER A 19 34.45 11.38 -3.03
CA SER A 19 35.28 12.57 -3.30
C SER A 19 36.35 12.82 -2.22
N ASP A 20 36.40 11.99 -1.18
CA ASP A 20 37.45 11.96 -0.14
C ASP A 20 38.74 11.43 -0.77
N THR A 21 39.59 12.33 -1.25
CA THR A 21 40.78 12.00 -2.03
C THR A 21 41.94 11.64 -1.11
N ASN A 22 41.97 12.25 0.07
CA ASN A 22 43.00 12.03 1.08
C ASN A 22 42.71 10.85 2.04
N HIS A 23 41.49 10.28 1.96
CA HIS A 23 40.99 9.14 2.75
C HIS A 23 41.01 9.37 4.27
N ASP A 24 40.87 10.61 4.72
CA ASP A 24 40.88 10.97 6.14
C ASP A 24 39.51 10.79 6.82
N GLY A 25 38.47 10.48 6.05
CA GLY A 25 37.10 10.26 6.53
C GLY A 25 36.37 11.53 6.93
N LEU A 26 36.98 12.69 6.71
CA LEU A 26 36.40 14.02 6.76
C LEU A 26 36.35 14.57 5.33
N LEU A 27 35.73 15.73 5.14
CA LEU A 27 35.64 16.33 3.82
C LEU A 27 35.98 17.79 3.95
N ASP A 28 37.11 18.17 3.37
CA ASP A 28 37.57 19.55 3.45
C ASP A 28 36.81 20.43 2.44
N PHE A 29 36.95 21.76 2.60
CA PHE A 29 36.27 22.71 1.73
C PHE A 29 36.73 22.59 0.27
N GLU A 30 37.96 22.13 0.03
CA GLU A 30 38.54 21.99 -1.29
C GLU A 30 37.97 20.78 -2.03
N GLU A 31 37.89 19.63 -1.36
CA GLU A 31 37.23 18.40 -1.83
C GLU A 31 35.73 18.63 -2.06
N PHE A 32 35.05 19.35 -1.16
CA PHE A 32 33.64 19.73 -1.33
C PHE A 32 33.44 20.60 -2.58
N SER A 33 34.33 21.57 -2.76
CA SER A 33 34.29 22.47 -3.91
C SER A 33 34.56 21.71 -5.20
N GLN A 34 35.54 20.80 -5.21
CA GLN A 34 35.84 19.95 -6.37
C GLN A 34 34.68 19.02 -6.72
N TYR A 35 34.04 18.39 -5.73
CA TYR A 35 32.83 17.59 -5.92
C TYR A 35 31.70 18.40 -6.57
N LEU A 36 31.39 19.58 -6.01
CA LEU A 36 30.33 20.44 -6.57
C LEU A 36 30.65 20.88 -8.00
N TRP A 37 31.91 21.21 -8.29
CA TRP A 37 32.35 21.56 -9.65
C TRP A 37 32.24 20.39 -10.63
N ALA A 38 32.59 19.18 -10.21
CA ALA A 38 32.46 17.97 -11.03
C ALA A 38 30.99 17.63 -11.28
N HIS A 39 30.18 17.65 -10.22
CA HIS A 39 28.75 17.38 -10.29
C HIS A 39 28.02 18.42 -11.16
N GLU A 40 28.36 19.71 -11.06
CA GLU A 40 27.77 20.75 -11.91
C GLU A 40 28.11 20.52 -13.40
N LYS A 41 29.31 20.02 -13.73
CA LYS A 41 29.66 19.64 -15.11
C LYS A 41 28.81 18.47 -15.61
N GLU A 42 28.58 17.45 -14.78
CA GLU A 42 27.70 16.32 -15.12
C GLU A 42 26.25 16.78 -15.32
N LEU A 43 25.72 17.61 -14.41
CA LEU A 43 24.40 18.21 -14.54
C LEU A 43 24.25 19.00 -15.85
N ARG A 44 25.31 19.70 -16.27
CA ARG A 44 25.32 20.49 -17.50
C ARG A 44 25.30 19.65 -18.77
N LEU A 45 26.03 18.52 -18.76
CA LEU A 45 25.97 17.54 -19.84
C LEU A 45 24.56 16.94 -19.97
N MET A 46 23.92 16.63 -18.84
CA MET A 46 22.55 16.11 -18.83
C MET A 46 21.55 17.15 -19.30
N PHE A 47 21.70 18.42 -18.89
CA PHE A 47 20.87 19.53 -19.39
C PHE A 47 20.94 19.65 -20.91
N HIS A 48 22.15 19.67 -21.49
CA HIS A 48 22.33 19.72 -22.94
C HIS A 48 21.85 18.47 -23.69
N THR A 49 21.75 17.32 -23.00
CA THR A 49 21.21 16.09 -23.59
C THR A 49 19.68 16.16 -23.70
N LEU A 50 19.03 16.86 -22.77
CA LEU A 50 17.59 17.11 -22.75
C LEU A 50 17.18 18.24 -23.71
N ASP A 51 17.94 19.35 -23.70
CA ASP A 51 17.77 20.51 -24.59
C ASP A 51 18.24 20.19 -26.02
N ARG A 52 17.33 19.60 -26.80
CA ARG A 52 17.61 19.11 -28.17
C ARG A 52 17.52 20.20 -29.19
N ASN A 53 16.65 21.19 -28.96
CA ASN A 53 16.50 22.32 -29.86
C ASN A 53 17.61 23.39 -29.63
N HIS A 54 18.40 23.22 -28.56
CA HIS A 54 19.52 24.07 -28.15
C HIS A 54 19.11 25.52 -27.89
N ASP A 55 17.89 25.73 -27.40
CA ASP A 55 17.36 27.04 -27.04
C ASP A 55 17.72 27.45 -25.59
N GLY A 56 18.40 26.57 -24.85
CA GLY A 56 18.83 26.79 -23.48
C GLY A 56 17.71 26.61 -22.44
N ARG A 57 16.59 26.01 -22.83
CA ARG A 57 15.41 25.77 -21.99
C ARG A 57 14.84 24.38 -22.26
N ILE A 58 14.51 23.64 -21.21
CA ILE A 58 13.89 22.32 -21.37
C ILE A 58 12.38 22.47 -21.37
N ASP A 59 11.72 22.01 -22.43
CA ASP A 59 10.26 22.01 -22.55
C ASP A 59 9.61 20.63 -22.27
N VAL A 60 8.28 20.61 -22.23
CA VAL A 60 7.50 19.39 -21.98
C VAL A 60 7.77 18.33 -23.06
N GLY A 61 7.90 18.73 -24.33
CA GLY A 61 8.15 17.83 -25.44
C GLY A 61 9.53 17.18 -25.36
N GLU A 62 10.54 17.92 -24.93
CA GLU A 62 11.90 17.43 -24.71
C GLU A 62 11.98 16.44 -23.54
N ILE A 63 11.26 16.68 -22.45
CA ILE A 63 11.12 15.72 -21.33
C ILE A 63 10.44 14.44 -21.82
N GLN A 64 9.33 14.55 -22.56
CA GLN A 64 8.62 13.39 -23.09
C GLN A 64 9.50 12.57 -24.03
N GLN A 65 10.20 13.24 -24.95
CA GLN A 65 11.04 12.59 -25.93
C GLN A 65 12.27 11.93 -25.29
N SER A 66 12.87 12.56 -24.28
CA SER A 66 14.02 12.02 -23.56
C SER A 66 13.65 10.76 -22.77
N LEU A 67 12.49 10.78 -22.11
CA LEU A 67 11.97 9.60 -21.41
C LEU A 67 11.55 8.50 -22.39
N HIS A 68 10.95 8.86 -23.53
CA HIS A 68 10.63 7.91 -24.58
C HIS A 68 11.87 7.22 -25.16
N ASN A 69 12.97 7.96 -25.36
CA ASN A 69 14.25 7.38 -25.83
C ASN A 69 14.86 6.39 -24.82
N LEU A 70 14.55 6.55 -23.53
CA LEU A 70 14.93 5.62 -22.45
C LEU A 70 13.93 4.47 -22.27
N GLY A 71 12.92 4.35 -23.14
CA GLY A 71 11.89 3.31 -23.08
C GLY A 71 10.77 3.59 -22.07
N LEU A 72 10.64 4.82 -21.59
CA LEU A 72 9.62 5.25 -20.63
C LEU A 72 8.56 6.11 -21.33
N GLU A 73 7.36 5.55 -21.53
CA GLU A 73 6.23 6.30 -22.06
C GLU A 73 5.60 7.17 -20.97
N VAL A 74 5.66 8.49 -21.15
CA VAL A 74 5.11 9.48 -20.21
C VAL A 74 4.05 10.33 -20.91
N SER A 75 2.86 10.41 -20.34
CA SER A 75 1.79 11.26 -20.87
C SER A 75 2.15 12.75 -20.70
N THR A 76 1.60 13.59 -21.57
CA THR A 76 1.86 15.04 -21.54
C THR A 76 1.52 15.65 -20.19
N GLU A 77 0.46 15.18 -19.52
CA GLU A 77 0.10 15.61 -18.17
C GLU A 77 1.17 15.30 -17.12
N HIS A 78 1.82 14.13 -17.21
CA HIS A 78 2.90 13.77 -16.29
C HIS A 78 4.19 14.52 -16.62
N ALA A 79 4.50 14.74 -17.89
CA ALA A 79 5.64 15.55 -18.29
C ALA A 79 5.49 17.02 -17.88
N ILE A 80 4.26 17.56 -17.95
CA ILE A 80 3.92 18.87 -17.39
C ILE A 80 4.16 18.89 -15.87
N LYS A 81 3.75 17.86 -15.13
CA LYS A 81 4.02 17.77 -13.68
C LYS A 81 5.52 17.70 -13.35
N ILE A 82 6.29 16.97 -14.15
CA ILE A 82 7.76 16.94 -14.04
C ILE A 82 8.32 18.35 -14.25
N LEU A 83 7.91 19.01 -15.34
CA LEU A 83 8.35 20.37 -15.64
C LEU A 83 8.02 21.36 -14.51
N GLN A 84 6.77 21.35 -14.06
CA GLN A 84 6.26 22.19 -12.97
C GLN A 84 6.93 21.92 -11.61
N SER A 85 7.54 20.74 -11.43
CA SER A 85 8.30 20.45 -10.20
C SER A 85 9.64 21.18 -10.14
N MET A 86 10.15 21.63 -11.30
CA MET A 86 11.46 22.27 -11.46
C MET A 86 11.35 23.76 -11.82
N ASP A 87 10.32 24.12 -12.59
CA ASP A 87 10.00 25.49 -12.98
C ASP A 87 9.59 26.34 -11.75
N ARG A 88 10.45 27.29 -11.38
CA ARG A 88 10.25 28.18 -10.22
C ARG A 88 9.65 29.52 -10.63
N ASP A 89 9.94 29.97 -11.85
CA ASP A 89 9.50 31.26 -12.36
C ASP A 89 8.15 31.22 -13.09
N GLY A 90 7.61 30.01 -13.31
CA GLY A 90 6.31 29.76 -13.92
C GLY A 90 6.32 29.93 -15.43
N THR A 91 7.49 29.85 -16.07
CA THR A 91 7.64 30.05 -17.52
C THR A 91 7.20 28.85 -18.35
N MET A 92 6.85 27.73 -17.72
CA MET A 92 6.56 26.44 -18.37
C MET A 92 7.75 25.90 -19.18
N THR A 93 8.96 26.32 -18.80
CA THR A 93 10.24 25.87 -19.34
C THR A 93 11.24 25.77 -18.20
N ILE A 94 12.24 24.88 -18.27
CA ILE A 94 13.28 24.77 -17.23
C ILE A 94 14.57 25.38 -17.76
N ASN A 95 15.05 26.44 -17.13
CA ASN A 95 16.35 27.01 -17.48
C ASN A 95 17.51 26.32 -16.71
N TRP A 96 18.75 26.60 -17.10
CA TRP A 96 19.94 26.02 -16.46
C TRP A 96 19.99 26.24 -14.93
N ASN A 97 19.60 27.41 -14.44
CA ASN A 97 19.66 27.70 -13.00
C ASN A 97 18.64 26.87 -12.23
N GLU A 98 17.42 26.73 -12.76
CA GLU A 98 16.38 25.89 -12.17
C GLU A 98 16.77 24.42 -12.17
N TRP A 99 17.32 23.94 -13.28
CA TRP A 99 17.85 22.59 -13.41
C TRP A 99 18.97 22.30 -12.40
N ARG A 100 19.98 23.18 -12.36
CA ARG A 100 21.11 23.06 -11.43
C ARG A 100 20.61 23.06 -9.99
N ASP A 101 19.84 24.07 -9.60
CA ASP A 101 19.37 24.22 -8.22
C ASP A 101 18.49 23.06 -7.75
N HIS A 102 17.76 22.42 -8.68
CA HIS A 102 16.92 21.27 -8.38
C HIS A 102 17.73 19.99 -8.15
N PHE A 103 18.85 19.80 -8.86
CA PHE A 103 19.64 18.57 -8.80
C PHE A 103 21.02 18.69 -8.13
N LEU A 104 21.45 19.89 -7.72
CA LEU A 104 22.79 20.17 -7.19
C LEU A 104 23.19 19.27 -6.00
N PHE A 105 22.22 18.88 -5.18
CA PHE A 105 22.45 18.04 -4.00
C PHE A 105 21.96 16.59 -4.18
N ASN A 106 21.57 16.22 -5.39
CA ASN A 106 21.10 14.88 -5.71
C ASN A 106 22.21 14.13 -6.47
N PRO A 107 22.74 13.01 -5.97
CA PRO A 107 23.81 12.25 -6.60
C PRO A 107 23.28 11.49 -7.82
N LEU A 108 23.13 12.21 -8.93
CA LEU A 108 22.67 11.71 -10.22
C LEU A 108 23.83 11.81 -11.21
N HIS A 109 24.23 10.67 -11.78
CA HIS A 109 25.39 10.59 -12.68
C HIS A 109 25.01 10.37 -14.15
N ASN A 110 23.72 10.15 -14.44
CA ASN A 110 23.25 9.88 -15.79
C ASN A 110 21.75 10.16 -15.99
N MET A 111 21.33 10.16 -17.25
CA MET A 111 19.94 10.33 -17.68
C MET A 111 19.00 9.25 -17.13
N GLU A 112 19.48 8.02 -16.94
CA GLU A 112 18.70 6.94 -16.32
C GLU A 112 18.39 7.24 -14.85
N GLY A 113 19.34 7.81 -14.11
CA GLY A 113 19.18 8.23 -12.72
C GLY A 113 18.14 9.33 -12.58
N ILE A 114 18.13 10.31 -13.49
CA ILE A 114 17.09 11.36 -13.55
C ILE A 114 15.72 10.75 -13.81
N ALA A 115 15.62 9.83 -14.78
CA ALA A 115 14.36 9.16 -15.10
C ALA A 115 13.84 8.32 -13.92
N HIS A 116 14.73 7.62 -13.21
CA HIS A 116 14.40 6.90 -11.98
C HIS A 116 13.97 7.85 -10.86
N TYR A 117 14.65 8.98 -10.69
CA TYR A 117 14.27 10.00 -9.71
C TYR A 117 12.85 10.52 -9.97
N TRP A 118 12.51 10.88 -11.21
CA TRP A 118 11.16 11.30 -11.57
C TRP A 118 10.13 10.18 -11.37
N LYS A 119 10.47 8.93 -11.72
CA LYS A 119 9.60 7.77 -11.49
C LYS A 119 9.28 7.57 -10.00
N HIS A 120 10.28 7.71 -9.12
CA HIS A 120 10.09 7.55 -7.67
C HIS A 120 9.42 8.76 -7.02
N SER A 121 9.74 9.98 -7.45
CA SER A 121 9.16 11.20 -6.91
C SER A 121 7.67 11.36 -7.26
N LEU A 122 7.19 10.70 -8.33
CA LEU A 122 5.78 10.71 -8.77
C LEU A 122 4.95 9.53 -8.22
N MET A 123 5.54 8.60 -7.47
CA MET A 123 4.84 7.44 -6.93
C MET A 123 4.13 7.76 -5.61
N PHE A 124 2.85 8.09 -5.74
CA PHE A 124 1.82 7.89 -4.73
C PHE A 124 1.90 6.49 -4.10
N ASP A 125 2.02 6.45 -2.78
CA ASP A 125 1.70 5.25 -1.99
C ASP A 125 0.65 5.68 -0.94
N ILE A 126 -0.61 5.57 -1.34
CA ILE A 126 -1.76 5.70 -0.44
C ILE A 126 -2.01 4.33 0.17
N GLY A 127 -2.26 4.35 1.48
CA GLY A 127 -2.58 3.24 2.36
C GLY A 127 -3.27 2.03 1.75
N GLU A 128 -2.91 0.88 2.30
CA GLU A 128 -3.59 -0.42 2.24
C GLU A 128 -4.64 -0.59 1.13
N HIS A 129 -4.25 -1.33 0.08
CA HIS A 129 -5.05 -1.79 -1.06
C HIS A 129 -5.01 -0.92 -2.32
N MET A 130 -3.83 -0.82 -2.96
CA MET A 130 -3.70 -0.91 -4.43
C MET A 130 -2.22 -1.06 -4.84
N THR A 131 -1.53 -2.07 -4.34
CA THR A 131 -0.22 -2.43 -4.93
C THR A 131 -0.45 -3.17 -6.24
N VAL A 132 -0.49 -2.41 -7.34
CA VAL A 132 0.12 -2.92 -8.58
C VAL A 132 1.55 -3.28 -8.17
N PRO A 133 2.01 -4.53 -8.38
CA PRO A 133 3.38 -4.88 -8.06
C PRO A 133 4.31 -3.87 -8.72
N PRO A 134 5.27 -3.25 -8.01
CA PRO A 134 6.23 -2.38 -8.65
C PRO A 134 6.87 -3.15 -9.83
N GLU A 135 6.85 -2.54 -11.01
CA GLU A 135 7.58 -3.06 -12.16
C GLU A 135 9.07 -2.88 -11.87
N PHE A 136 9.64 -3.86 -11.17
CA PHE A 136 11.08 -3.96 -10.93
C PHE A 136 11.80 -4.16 -12.25
N SER A 137 12.83 -3.36 -12.49
CA SER A 137 13.66 -3.50 -13.68
C SER A 137 14.39 -4.85 -13.69
N GLN A 138 14.84 -5.30 -14.86
CA GLN A 138 15.57 -6.57 -14.98
C GLN A 138 16.89 -6.56 -14.19
N GLN A 139 17.54 -5.38 -14.07
CA GLN A 139 18.73 -5.17 -13.25
C GLN A 139 18.44 -5.26 -11.74
N GLU A 140 17.31 -4.73 -11.25
CA GLU A 140 16.92 -4.84 -9.84
C GLU A 140 16.62 -6.28 -9.42
N ARG A 141 16.08 -7.09 -10.34
CA ARG A 141 15.85 -8.53 -10.10
C ARG A 141 17.17 -9.30 -9.95
N GLN A 142 18.22 -8.90 -10.67
CA GLN A 142 19.53 -9.55 -10.63
C GLN A 142 20.38 -9.12 -9.42
N SER A 143 20.21 -7.90 -8.91
CA SER A 143 20.96 -7.37 -7.75
C SER A 143 20.55 -7.95 -6.39
N GLY A 144 19.51 -8.78 -6.35
CA GLY A 144 18.99 -9.38 -5.12
C GLY A 144 18.22 -8.41 -4.21
N VAL A 145 18.04 -7.14 -4.61
CA VAL A 145 17.31 -6.13 -3.83
C VAL A 145 15.82 -6.50 -3.72
N VAL A 146 15.24 -7.06 -4.78
CA VAL A 146 13.82 -7.42 -4.83
C VAL A 146 13.44 -8.44 -3.76
N TRP A 147 14.15 -9.57 -3.64
CA TRP A 147 13.81 -10.57 -2.64
C TRP A 147 14.02 -10.05 -1.21
N ARG A 148 15.03 -9.20 -0.99
CA ARG A 148 15.29 -8.60 0.32
C ARG A 148 14.17 -7.64 0.73
N GLN A 149 13.70 -6.79 -0.18
CA GLN A 149 12.56 -5.91 0.05
C GLN A 149 11.26 -6.70 0.29
N LEU A 150 11.03 -7.78 -0.48
CA LEU A 150 9.88 -8.67 -0.29
C LEU A 150 9.91 -9.35 1.08
N VAL A 151 11.06 -9.87 1.51
CA VAL A 151 11.22 -10.48 2.84
C VAL A 151 11.04 -9.44 3.94
N ALA A 152 11.60 -8.23 3.80
CA ALA A 152 11.41 -7.14 4.75
C ALA A 152 9.92 -6.77 4.88
N GLY A 153 9.20 -6.65 3.76
CA GLY A 153 7.77 -6.37 3.73
C GLY A 153 6.93 -7.50 4.34
N ALA A 154 7.25 -8.76 4.03
CA ALA A 154 6.57 -9.93 4.59
C ALA A 154 6.76 -10.02 6.11
N MET A 155 7.99 -9.82 6.60
CA MET A 155 8.29 -9.82 8.04
C MET A 155 7.61 -8.65 8.76
N ALA A 156 7.66 -7.44 8.19
CA ALA A 156 6.94 -6.29 8.72
C ALA A 156 5.43 -6.56 8.83
N GLY A 157 4.83 -7.09 7.77
CA GLY A 157 3.42 -7.46 7.74
C GLY A 157 3.06 -8.59 8.72
N ALA A 158 3.96 -9.54 8.98
CA ALA A 158 3.75 -10.64 9.92
C ALA A 158 3.82 -10.16 11.38
N VAL A 159 4.83 -9.35 11.72
CA VAL A 159 5.01 -8.81 13.07
C VAL A 159 3.89 -7.83 13.41
N SER A 160 3.52 -6.94 12.48
CA SER A 160 2.41 -5.99 12.67
C SER A 160 1.07 -6.69 12.91
N ARG A 161 0.73 -7.69 12.08
CA ARG A 161 -0.49 -8.49 12.29
C ARG A 161 -0.47 -9.25 13.61
N THR A 162 0.68 -9.72 14.05
CA THR A 162 0.82 -10.42 15.34
C THR A 162 0.69 -9.47 16.52
N GLY A 163 1.26 -8.27 16.45
CA GLY A 163 1.11 -7.24 17.48
C GLY A 163 -0.32 -6.72 17.61
N THR A 164 -1.06 -6.70 16.50
CA THR A 164 -2.44 -6.21 16.45
C THR A 164 -3.50 -7.32 16.47
N ALA A 165 -3.10 -8.59 16.56
CA ALA A 165 -3.99 -9.74 16.57
C ALA A 165 -5.08 -9.68 17.68
N PRO A 166 -4.81 -9.21 18.91
CA PRO A 166 -5.84 -9.07 19.94
C PRO A 166 -6.98 -8.12 19.52
N LEU A 167 -6.65 -7.00 18.88
CA LEU A 167 -7.64 -6.02 18.39
C LEU A 167 -8.41 -6.56 17.18
N ASP A 168 -7.74 -7.29 16.29
CA ASP A 168 -8.39 -8.00 15.18
C ASP A 168 -9.40 -9.04 15.67
N ARG A 169 -9.02 -9.85 16.67
CA ARG A 169 -9.93 -10.83 17.27
C ARG A 169 -11.10 -10.12 17.95
N LEU A 170 -10.84 -9.06 18.70
CA LEU A 170 -11.88 -8.26 19.37
C LEU A 170 -12.88 -7.67 18.36
N LYS A 171 -12.40 -7.10 17.25
CA LYS A 171 -13.23 -6.63 16.14
C LYS A 171 -14.19 -7.73 15.67
N VAL A 172 -13.63 -8.88 15.25
CA VAL A 172 -14.42 -9.99 14.67
C VAL A 172 -15.42 -10.55 15.69
N PHE A 173 -15.05 -10.63 16.96
CA PHE A 173 -15.95 -11.07 18.03
C PHE A 173 -17.11 -10.12 18.25
N LEU A 174 -16.86 -8.81 18.33
CA LEU A 174 -17.92 -7.80 18.49
C LEU A 174 -18.84 -7.72 17.27
N GLN A 175 -18.29 -7.93 16.07
CA GLN A 175 -19.07 -8.00 14.82
C GLN A 175 -20.10 -9.13 14.85
N VAL A 176 -19.77 -10.27 15.47
CA VAL A 176 -20.62 -11.47 15.49
C VAL A 176 -21.48 -11.55 16.76
N HIS A 177 -20.90 -11.40 17.94
CA HIS A 177 -21.60 -11.62 19.23
C HIS A 177 -22.19 -10.34 19.83
N GLY A 178 -21.85 -9.15 19.32
CA GLY A 178 -22.30 -7.88 19.90
C GLY A 178 -23.81 -7.64 19.84
N SER A 179 -24.56 -8.42 19.05
CA SER A 179 -26.04 -8.36 18.94
C SER A 179 -26.75 -9.21 19.99
N SER A 180 -26.12 -10.29 20.45
CA SER A 180 -26.78 -11.27 21.33
C SER A 180 -26.82 -10.87 22.81
N SER A 181 -26.09 -9.82 23.23
CA SER A 181 -26.09 -9.38 24.62
C SER A 181 -26.01 -7.85 24.71
N ARG A 182 -27.07 -7.22 25.22
CA ARG A 182 -27.05 -5.78 25.59
C ARG A 182 -25.87 -5.56 26.53
N GLY A 183 -24.88 -4.74 26.13
CA GLY A 183 -23.79 -4.31 27.01
C GLY A 183 -22.39 -4.90 26.77
N ILE A 184 -22.13 -5.60 25.66
CA ILE A 184 -20.73 -5.97 25.31
C ILE A 184 -19.98 -4.74 24.79
N ASN A 185 -19.28 -4.06 25.71
CA ASN A 185 -18.30 -3.02 25.42
C ASN A 185 -16.93 -3.65 25.13
N LEU A 186 -15.96 -2.85 24.67
CA LEU A 186 -14.60 -3.28 24.36
C LEU A 186 -13.97 -4.12 25.49
N TRP A 187 -14.10 -3.61 26.73
CA TRP A 187 -13.53 -4.24 27.92
C TRP A 187 -14.20 -5.56 28.27
N THR A 188 -15.53 -5.64 28.20
CA THR A 188 -16.25 -6.87 28.53
C THR A 188 -16.03 -7.94 27.46
N GLY A 189 -15.90 -7.55 26.20
CA GLY A 189 -15.50 -8.45 25.12
C GLY A 189 -14.09 -9.02 25.32
N LEU A 190 -13.11 -8.16 25.63
CA LEU A 190 -11.73 -8.58 25.88
C LEU A 190 -11.63 -9.49 27.12
N ARG A 191 -12.28 -9.09 28.24
CA ARG A 191 -12.33 -9.88 29.47
C ARG A 191 -12.97 -11.23 29.24
N GLY A 192 -14.08 -11.29 28.49
CA GLY A 192 -14.75 -12.54 28.14
C GLY A 192 -13.86 -13.50 27.34
N MET A 193 -13.08 -12.98 26.38
CA MET A 193 -12.11 -13.79 25.63
C MET A 193 -11.00 -14.37 26.50
N VAL A 194 -10.49 -13.57 27.44
CA VAL A 194 -9.43 -14.00 28.36
C VAL A 194 -9.97 -15.01 29.36
N GLN A 195 -11.20 -14.84 29.85
CA GLN A 195 -11.86 -15.80 30.74
C GLN A 195 -12.17 -17.14 30.03
N GLU A 196 -12.52 -17.11 28.75
CA GLU A 196 -12.87 -18.31 27.96
C GLU A 196 -11.68 -19.19 27.58
N GLY A 197 -10.49 -18.60 27.35
CA GLY A 197 -9.35 -19.33 26.81
C GLY A 197 -7.97 -18.85 27.26
N GLY A 198 -7.91 -17.99 28.27
CA GLY A 198 -6.68 -17.36 28.75
C GLY A 198 -6.14 -16.27 27.81
N VAL A 199 -5.02 -15.67 28.20
CA VAL A 199 -4.37 -14.57 27.45
C VAL A 199 -3.94 -15.02 26.05
N ARG A 200 -3.45 -16.26 25.90
CA ARG A 200 -3.05 -16.81 24.59
C ARG A 200 -4.21 -16.91 23.61
N ALA A 201 -5.46 -16.98 24.08
CA ALA A 201 -6.61 -17.01 23.19
C ALA A 201 -6.74 -15.75 22.34
N LEU A 202 -6.22 -14.60 22.78
CA LEU A 202 -6.27 -13.34 22.02
C LEU A 202 -5.64 -13.46 20.61
N TRP A 203 -4.70 -14.40 20.42
CA TRP A 203 -4.05 -14.66 19.13
C TRP A 203 -4.70 -15.79 18.30
N ARG A 204 -5.88 -16.29 18.67
CA ARG A 204 -6.60 -17.28 17.86
C ARG A 204 -6.88 -16.73 16.46
N GLY A 205 -6.56 -17.53 15.45
CA GLY A 205 -6.67 -17.12 14.05
C GLY A 205 -5.45 -16.34 13.51
N ASN A 206 -4.48 -15.93 14.36
CA ASN A 206 -3.31 -15.20 13.87
C ASN A 206 -2.43 -16.05 12.93
N GLY A 207 -2.27 -17.34 13.21
CA GLY A 207 -1.44 -18.23 12.38
C GLY A 207 -1.89 -18.26 10.91
N ILE A 208 -3.19 -18.43 10.66
CA ILE A 208 -3.74 -18.36 9.29
C ILE A 208 -3.70 -16.93 8.72
N ASN A 209 -3.84 -15.90 9.57
CA ASN A 209 -3.75 -14.51 9.16
C ASN A 209 -2.34 -14.11 8.66
N VAL A 210 -1.28 -14.73 9.21
CA VAL A 210 0.10 -14.57 8.74
C VAL A 210 0.35 -15.49 7.54
N LEU A 211 -0.07 -16.75 7.61
CA LEU A 211 0.13 -17.74 6.54
C LEU A 211 -0.47 -17.27 5.21
N LYS A 212 -1.64 -16.62 5.22
CA LYS A 212 -2.32 -16.20 3.99
C LYS A 212 -1.60 -15.11 3.21
N ILE A 213 -0.67 -14.36 3.82
CA ILE A 213 0.00 -13.21 3.19
C ILE A 213 0.74 -13.66 1.92
N ALA A 214 1.59 -14.68 2.04
CA ALA A 214 2.43 -15.11 0.93
C ALA A 214 1.63 -15.71 -0.24
N PRO A 215 0.68 -16.64 -0.03
CA PRO A 215 -0.20 -17.13 -1.08
C PRO A 215 -1.03 -16.02 -1.74
N GLU A 216 -1.57 -15.10 -0.96
CA GLU A 216 -2.37 -13.97 -1.48
C GLU A 216 -1.55 -13.09 -2.42
N SER A 217 -0.34 -12.70 -2.01
CA SER A 217 0.56 -11.92 -2.87
C SER A 217 1.01 -12.70 -4.11
N ALA A 218 1.35 -13.99 -3.96
CA ALA A 218 1.82 -14.82 -5.06
C ALA A 218 0.74 -15.04 -6.13
N ILE A 219 -0.49 -15.36 -5.72
CA ILE A 219 -1.60 -15.56 -6.66
C ILE A 219 -1.97 -14.25 -7.35
N LYS A 220 -1.99 -13.13 -6.62
CA LYS A 220 -2.24 -11.81 -7.21
C LYS A 220 -1.21 -11.46 -8.26
N PHE A 221 0.07 -11.68 -7.96
CA PHE A 221 1.16 -11.44 -8.91
C PHE A 221 1.04 -12.34 -10.14
N MET A 222 0.84 -13.65 -9.94
CA MET A 222 0.69 -14.61 -11.03
C MET A 222 -0.51 -14.26 -11.93
N ALA A 223 -1.67 -13.94 -11.34
CA ALA A 223 -2.85 -13.53 -12.08
C ALA A 223 -2.58 -12.24 -12.87
N TYR A 224 -1.90 -11.27 -12.26
CA TYR A 224 -1.51 -10.03 -12.94
C TYR A 224 -0.63 -10.29 -14.15
N GLU A 225 0.45 -11.07 -14.02
CA GLU A 225 1.33 -11.41 -15.14
C GLU A 225 0.59 -12.14 -16.27
N GLN A 226 -0.29 -13.10 -15.96
CA GLN A 226 -1.08 -13.82 -16.97
C GLN A 226 -2.06 -12.91 -17.71
N ILE A 227 -2.76 -12.04 -16.98
CA ILE A 227 -3.72 -11.09 -17.59
C ILE A 227 -2.97 -10.07 -18.44
N LYS A 228 -1.81 -9.58 -17.98
CA LYS A 228 -0.94 -8.72 -18.79
C LYS A 228 -0.50 -9.40 -20.08
N TRP A 229 -0.06 -10.65 -20.00
CA TRP A 229 0.34 -11.42 -21.18
C TRP A 229 -0.83 -11.58 -22.17
N LEU A 230 -2.03 -11.86 -21.65
CA LEU A 230 -3.25 -11.94 -22.46
C LEU A 230 -3.58 -10.62 -23.17
N ILE A 231 -3.43 -9.48 -22.47
CA ILE A 231 -3.71 -8.14 -23.02
C ILE A 231 -2.64 -7.72 -24.04
N ARG A 232 -1.36 -8.04 -23.79
CA ARG A 232 -0.24 -7.66 -24.69
C ARG A 232 -0.20 -8.46 -25.98
N GLY A 233 -0.71 -9.70 -25.99
CA GLY A 233 -0.62 -10.57 -27.16
C GLY A 233 0.84 -10.78 -27.61
N ARG A 234 1.10 -10.82 -28.94
CA ARG A 234 2.44 -11.04 -29.53
C ARG A 234 3.38 -9.82 -29.50
N ASN A 235 2.95 -8.65 -29.03
CA ASN A 235 3.81 -7.46 -28.97
C ASN A 235 4.46 -7.34 -27.58
N GLU A 236 5.68 -7.85 -27.44
CA GLU A 236 6.42 -7.86 -26.16
C GLU A 236 7.04 -6.51 -25.77
N ALA A 237 7.10 -5.53 -26.68
CA ALA A 237 7.88 -4.30 -26.51
C ALA A 237 7.11 -3.08 -25.93
N GLY A 238 5.79 -3.15 -25.73
CA GLY A 238 4.98 -2.01 -25.28
C GLY A 238 4.69 -2.01 -23.77
N THR A 239 4.83 -0.86 -23.11
CA THR A 239 4.29 -0.67 -21.76
C THR A 239 2.76 -0.63 -21.79
N LEU A 240 2.08 -1.09 -20.72
CA LEU A 240 0.61 -1.10 -20.72
C LEU A 240 0.06 0.31 -20.54
N ARG A 241 -1.01 0.64 -21.27
CA ARG A 241 -1.75 1.89 -21.05
C ARG A 241 -2.34 1.89 -19.63
N VAL A 242 -2.58 3.07 -19.07
CA VAL A 242 -3.14 3.22 -17.71
C VAL A 242 -4.44 2.44 -17.53
N GLN A 243 -5.33 2.46 -18.53
CA GLN A 243 -6.59 1.73 -18.50
C GLN A 243 -6.39 0.21 -18.52
N GLU A 244 -5.43 -0.29 -19.31
CA GLU A 244 -5.09 -1.70 -19.39
C GLU A 244 -4.46 -2.19 -18.08
N ARG A 245 -3.58 -1.40 -17.47
CA ARG A 245 -3.03 -1.68 -16.13
C ARG A 245 -4.14 -1.74 -15.07
N PHE A 246 -5.10 -0.83 -15.14
CA PHE A 246 -6.25 -0.82 -14.22
C PHE A 246 -7.14 -2.06 -14.39
N ILE A 247 -7.47 -2.43 -15.61
CA ILE A 247 -8.25 -3.64 -15.92
C ILE A 247 -7.48 -4.89 -15.47
N ALA A 248 -6.19 -4.99 -15.81
CA ALA A 248 -5.33 -6.10 -15.42
C ALA A 248 -5.22 -6.22 -13.89
N GLY A 249 -5.00 -5.11 -13.20
CA GLY A 249 -4.94 -5.05 -11.74
C GLY A 249 -6.26 -5.46 -11.08
N SER A 250 -7.39 -4.98 -11.61
CA SER A 250 -8.73 -5.29 -11.09
C SER A 250 -9.10 -6.76 -11.29
N LEU A 251 -8.86 -7.32 -12.47
CA LEU A 251 -9.09 -8.74 -12.77
C LEU A 251 -8.16 -9.65 -11.97
N ALA A 252 -6.89 -9.27 -11.81
CA ALA A 252 -5.94 -10.01 -10.99
C ALA A 252 -6.36 -10.00 -9.52
N GLY A 253 -6.79 -8.85 -9.00
CA GLY A 253 -7.33 -8.70 -7.65
C GLY A 253 -8.56 -9.58 -7.43
N ALA A 254 -9.53 -9.56 -8.35
CA ALA A 254 -10.74 -10.38 -8.27
C ALA A 254 -10.43 -11.89 -8.33
N THR A 255 -9.51 -12.29 -9.21
CA THR A 255 -9.07 -13.68 -9.34
C THR A 255 -8.39 -14.16 -8.06
N ALA A 256 -7.41 -13.39 -7.56
CA ALA A 256 -6.73 -13.71 -6.32
C ALA A 256 -7.70 -13.77 -5.12
N GLN A 257 -8.63 -12.81 -5.04
CA GLN A 257 -9.64 -12.78 -4.00
C GLN A 257 -10.55 -14.02 -4.04
N THR A 258 -10.89 -14.52 -5.22
CA THR A 258 -11.71 -15.73 -5.40
C THR A 258 -10.98 -16.99 -4.95
N ILE A 259 -9.68 -17.10 -5.30
CA ILE A 259 -8.86 -18.27 -4.95
C ILE A 259 -8.53 -18.28 -3.45
N ILE A 260 -8.25 -17.12 -2.86
CA ILE A 260 -7.92 -16.98 -1.42
C ILE A 260 -9.15 -17.03 -0.52
N TYR A 261 -10.35 -16.84 -1.05
CA TYR A 261 -11.57 -16.72 -0.26
C TYR A 261 -11.79 -17.83 0.79
N PRO A 262 -11.52 -19.12 0.50
CA PRO A 262 -11.59 -20.19 1.50
C PRO A 262 -10.73 -19.94 2.75
N MET A 263 -9.56 -19.33 2.60
CA MET A 263 -8.67 -18.97 3.72
C MET A 263 -9.26 -17.82 4.56
N GLU A 264 -10.00 -16.88 3.97
CA GLU A 264 -10.70 -15.84 4.72
C GLU A 264 -11.81 -16.43 5.61
N VAL A 265 -12.57 -17.40 5.09
CA VAL A 265 -13.59 -18.10 5.88
C VAL A 265 -12.94 -18.86 7.03
N LEU A 266 -11.87 -19.61 6.77
CA LEU A 266 -11.12 -20.32 7.81
C LEU A 266 -10.56 -19.36 8.86
N LYS A 267 -10.04 -18.20 8.45
CA LYS A 267 -9.57 -17.16 9.37
C LYS A 267 -10.68 -16.74 10.32
N THR A 268 -11.85 -16.36 9.80
CA THR A 268 -12.98 -15.92 10.63
C THR A 268 -13.43 -17.03 11.58
N ARG A 269 -13.50 -18.28 11.11
CA ARG A 269 -13.87 -19.46 11.91
C ARG A 269 -12.91 -19.74 13.05
N LEU A 270 -11.60 -19.73 12.78
CA LEU A 270 -10.56 -19.97 13.77
C LEU A 270 -10.42 -18.82 14.76
N THR A 271 -10.71 -17.59 14.34
CA THR A 271 -10.70 -16.40 15.22
C THR A 271 -11.82 -16.45 16.27
N LEU A 272 -12.99 -16.94 15.86
CA LEU A 272 -14.20 -17.06 16.68
C LEU A 272 -14.34 -18.40 17.40
N ARG A 273 -13.40 -19.33 17.21
CA ARG A 273 -13.50 -20.67 17.80
C ARG A 273 -13.53 -20.61 19.32
N LYS A 274 -14.34 -21.49 19.92
CA LYS A 274 -14.29 -21.80 21.36
C LYS A 274 -13.10 -22.70 21.68
N THR A 275 -12.65 -22.71 22.93
CA THR A 275 -11.61 -23.60 23.44
C THR A 275 -12.00 -25.05 23.12
N GLY A 276 -11.11 -25.81 22.46
CA GLY A 276 -11.34 -27.20 22.10
C GLY A 276 -12.18 -27.46 20.85
N GLN A 277 -12.74 -26.43 20.18
CA GLN A 277 -13.60 -26.63 19.00
C GLN A 277 -12.84 -27.17 17.77
N TYR A 278 -11.61 -26.69 17.56
CA TYR A 278 -10.73 -27.12 16.47
C TYR A 278 -9.31 -27.31 17.00
N SER A 279 -8.67 -28.42 16.65
CA SER A 279 -7.25 -28.68 16.96
C SER A 279 -6.30 -27.81 16.13
N GLY A 280 -6.69 -27.47 14.89
CA GLY A 280 -5.86 -26.66 13.98
C GLY A 280 -6.60 -26.19 12.72
N ILE A 281 -5.84 -25.65 11.75
CA ILE A 281 -6.38 -25.14 10.48
C ILE A 281 -6.98 -26.28 9.65
N VAL A 282 -6.27 -27.42 9.54
CA VAL A 282 -6.69 -28.58 8.76
C VAL A 282 -7.96 -29.21 9.33
N ASP A 283 -8.01 -29.39 10.65
CA ASP A 283 -9.20 -29.89 11.34
C ASP A 283 -10.41 -28.95 11.16
N CYS A 284 -10.20 -27.63 11.25
CA CYS A 284 -11.25 -26.65 10.96
C CYS A 284 -11.77 -26.80 9.51
N ALA A 285 -10.87 -26.92 8.53
CA ALA A 285 -11.26 -27.13 7.13
C ALA A 285 -12.00 -28.45 6.93
N HIS A 286 -11.51 -29.54 7.51
CA HIS A 286 -12.14 -30.85 7.41
C HIS A 286 -13.54 -30.87 8.02
N GLN A 287 -13.71 -30.27 9.20
CA GLN A 287 -15.02 -30.16 9.85
C GLN A 287 -16.00 -29.29 9.06
N ILE A 288 -15.56 -28.16 8.50
CA ILE A 288 -16.41 -27.32 7.64
C ILE A 288 -16.83 -28.10 6.39
N LEU A 289 -15.90 -28.78 5.73
CA LEU A 289 -16.19 -29.57 4.54
C LEU A 289 -17.20 -30.68 4.84
N ARG A 290 -17.03 -31.41 5.95
CA ARG A 290 -17.90 -32.53 6.33
C ARG A 290 -19.28 -32.08 6.82
N LYS A 291 -19.38 -30.97 7.57
CA LYS A 291 -20.64 -30.51 8.18
C LYS A 291 -21.44 -29.56 7.29
N GLU A 292 -20.76 -28.71 6.51
CA GLU A 292 -21.40 -27.62 5.76
C GLU A 292 -21.21 -27.71 4.23
N GLY A 293 -20.26 -28.53 3.76
CA GLY A 293 -19.93 -28.68 2.35
C GLY A 293 -19.07 -27.55 1.77
N VAL A 294 -18.68 -27.70 0.51
CA VAL A 294 -17.74 -26.80 -0.20
C VAL A 294 -18.26 -25.35 -0.26
N ARG A 295 -19.58 -25.15 -0.40
CA ARG A 295 -20.19 -23.82 -0.47
C ARG A 295 -19.96 -22.97 0.79
N ALA A 296 -19.67 -23.61 1.93
CA ALA A 296 -19.40 -22.90 3.17
C ALA A 296 -18.12 -22.04 3.11
N PHE A 297 -17.12 -22.49 2.34
CA PHE A 297 -15.87 -21.76 2.12
C PHE A 297 -16.03 -20.48 1.30
N TYR A 298 -17.20 -20.24 0.70
CA TYR A 298 -17.52 -19.04 -0.07
C TYR A 298 -18.62 -18.18 0.55
N ARG A 299 -19.00 -18.45 1.81
CA ARG A 299 -20.00 -17.62 2.50
C ARG A 299 -19.47 -16.20 2.74
N GLY A 300 -20.30 -15.23 2.38
CA GLY A 300 -19.94 -13.82 2.45
C GLY A 300 -19.21 -13.30 1.20
N TYR A 301 -19.04 -14.11 0.14
CA TYR A 301 -18.34 -13.68 -1.07
C TYR A 301 -19.04 -12.48 -1.73
N VAL A 302 -20.37 -12.54 -1.88
CA VAL A 302 -21.15 -11.45 -2.47
C VAL A 302 -21.04 -10.13 -1.68
N PRO A 303 -21.25 -10.07 -0.35
CA PRO A 303 -21.05 -8.81 0.38
C PRO A 303 -19.59 -8.36 0.39
N ASN A 304 -18.62 -9.28 0.27
CA ASN A 304 -17.23 -8.92 0.08
C ASN A 304 -17.01 -8.16 -1.23
N THR A 305 -17.44 -8.72 -2.36
CA THR A 305 -17.25 -8.10 -3.68
C THR A 305 -18.03 -6.79 -3.82
N LEU A 306 -19.27 -6.74 -3.31
CA LEU A 306 -20.05 -5.51 -3.30
C LEU A 306 -19.46 -4.43 -2.40
N GLY A 307 -18.70 -4.78 -1.36
CA GLY A 307 -18.06 -3.83 -0.45
C GLY A 307 -16.81 -3.17 -1.02
N ILE A 308 -16.11 -3.84 -1.94
CA ILE A 308 -14.86 -3.34 -2.55
C ILE A 308 -15.12 -2.11 -3.41
N ILE A 309 -16.19 -2.12 -4.21
CA ILE A 309 -16.54 -1.02 -5.13
C ILE A 309 -16.76 0.31 -4.40
N PRO A 310 -17.66 0.42 -3.40
CA PRO A 310 -17.89 1.68 -2.70
C PRO A 310 -16.68 2.09 -1.85
N TYR A 311 -15.92 1.13 -1.31
CA TYR A 311 -14.68 1.43 -0.61
C TYR A 311 -13.70 2.15 -1.53
N ALA A 312 -13.35 1.54 -2.66
CA ALA A 312 -12.37 2.09 -3.60
C ALA A 312 -12.86 3.38 -4.27
N GLY A 313 -14.14 3.45 -4.63
CA GLY A 313 -14.71 4.64 -5.28
C GLY A 313 -14.71 5.86 -4.35
N ILE A 314 -15.10 5.68 -3.08
CA ILE A 314 -15.12 6.78 -2.09
C ILE A 314 -13.72 7.15 -1.66
N ASP A 315 -12.83 6.17 -1.43
CA ASP A 315 -11.44 6.43 -1.12
C ASP A 315 -10.79 7.28 -2.21
N LEU A 316 -10.89 6.85 -3.48
CA LEU A 316 -10.32 7.62 -4.59
C LEU A 316 -10.95 9.02 -4.73
N ALA A 317 -12.28 9.11 -4.68
CA ALA A 317 -12.97 10.39 -4.85
C ALA A 317 -12.60 11.38 -3.73
N VAL A 318 -12.63 10.93 -2.47
CA VAL A 318 -12.29 11.77 -1.31
C VAL A 318 -10.82 12.17 -1.35
N TYR A 319 -9.94 11.22 -1.67
CA TYR A 319 -8.52 11.48 -1.77
C TYR A 319 -8.21 12.56 -2.81
N GLU A 320 -8.68 12.39 -4.04
CA GLU A 320 -8.44 13.34 -5.13
C GLU A 320 -9.07 14.70 -4.83
N THR A 321 -10.28 14.71 -4.26
CA THR A 321 -10.93 15.97 -3.84
C THR A 321 -10.09 16.72 -2.81
N LEU A 322 -9.62 16.03 -1.77
CA LEU A 322 -8.84 16.66 -0.69
C LEU A 322 -7.48 17.13 -1.20
N LYS A 323 -6.80 16.31 -2.01
CA LYS A 323 -5.52 16.66 -2.61
C LYS A 323 -5.64 17.88 -3.51
N ASN A 324 -6.62 17.89 -4.41
CA ASN A 324 -6.81 18.98 -5.36
C ASN A 324 -7.25 20.27 -4.65
N ALA A 325 -8.11 20.17 -3.63
CA ALA A 325 -8.48 21.32 -2.81
C ALA A 325 -7.28 21.91 -2.05
N TRP A 326 -6.38 21.06 -1.53
CA TRP A 326 -5.16 21.51 -0.88
C TRP A 326 -4.21 22.21 -1.87
N LEU A 327 -3.99 21.60 -3.05
CA LEU A 327 -3.16 22.17 -4.10
C LEU A 327 -3.69 23.53 -4.55
N GLN A 328 -4.99 23.66 -4.83
CA GLN A 328 -5.58 24.94 -5.23
C GLN A 328 -5.41 26.05 -4.18
N ARG A 329 -5.36 25.70 -2.90
CA ARG A 329 -5.32 26.69 -1.80
C ARG A 329 -3.91 27.04 -1.32
N TYR A 330 -2.94 26.13 -1.51
CA TYR A 330 -1.57 26.29 -0.99
C TYR A 330 -0.47 26.24 -2.07
N SER A 331 -0.78 25.89 -3.32
CA SER A 331 0.20 25.79 -4.44
C SER A 331 0.59 27.15 -5.04
N LYS A 332 0.80 28.21 -4.24
CA LYS A 332 1.35 29.48 -4.74
C LYS A 332 2.89 29.46 -4.94
N GLY A 333 3.53 28.29 -4.86
CA GLY A 333 4.98 28.15 -5.06
C GLY A 333 5.57 26.76 -4.79
N SER A 334 4.74 25.72 -4.61
CA SER A 334 5.20 24.33 -4.52
C SER A 334 4.09 23.40 -5.00
N ALA A 335 4.34 22.68 -6.10
CA ALA A 335 3.39 21.78 -6.74
C ALA A 335 3.29 20.40 -6.05
N ASP A 336 4.10 20.15 -5.02
CA ASP A 336 4.13 18.88 -4.30
C ASP A 336 3.41 18.99 -2.94
N PRO A 337 2.25 18.33 -2.77
CA PRO A 337 1.68 18.15 -1.44
C PRO A 337 2.63 17.26 -0.65
N GLY A 338 3.37 17.85 0.29
CA GLY A 338 4.36 17.10 1.06
C GLY A 338 3.77 15.84 1.72
N VAL A 339 4.62 14.84 1.98
CA VAL A 339 4.25 13.49 2.45
C VAL A 339 3.20 13.48 3.58
N LEU A 340 3.24 14.42 4.52
CA LEU A 340 2.25 14.52 5.61
C LEU A 340 0.84 14.86 5.12
N VAL A 341 0.72 15.70 4.10
CA VAL A 341 -0.55 16.06 3.47
C VAL A 341 -1.10 14.86 2.72
N LEU A 342 -0.27 14.17 1.93
CA LEU A 342 -0.67 12.95 1.23
C LEU A 342 -1.14 11.85 2.19
N LEU A 343 -0.40 11.64 3.28
CA LEU A 343 -0.79 10.70 4.34
C LEU A 343 -2.08 11.13 5.04
N GLY A 344 -2.27 12.43 5.29
CA GLY A 344 -3.50 12.98 5.85
C GLY A 344 -4.71 12.75 4.93
N CYS A 345 -4.58 13.13 3.66
CA CYS A 345 -5.60 12.91 2.63
C CYS A 345 -5.94 11.42 2.51
N GLY A 346 -4.92 10.55 2.43
CA GLY A 346 -5.08 9.09 2.38
C GLY A 346 -5.76 8.51 3.61
N THR A 347 -5.39 8.96 4.81
CA THR A 347 -6.01 8.47 6.05
C THR A 347 -7.48 8.86 6.13
N VAL A 348 -7.82 10.09 5.76
CA VAL A 348 -9.21 10.58 5.76
C VAL A 348 -10.02 9.85 4.69
N SER A 349 -9.48 9.73 3.47
CA SER A 349 -10.17 9.05 2.37
C SER A 349 -10.44 7.57 2.68
N SER A 350 -9.44 6.86 3.18
CA SER A 350 -9.55 5.45 3.54
C SER A 350 -10.53 5.23 4.68
N THR A 351 -10.58 6.17 5.64
CA THR A 351 -11.57 6.16 6.73
C THR A 351 -12.99 6.35 6.20
N CYS A 352 -13.21 7.29 5.28
CA CYS A 352 -14.51 7.51 4.64
C CYS A 352 -14.96 6.29 3.82
N GLY A 353 -14.06 5.73 3.00
CA GLY A 353 -14.34 4.51 2.23
C GLY A 353 -14.66 3.33 3.16
N GLN A 354 -13.93 3.19 4.26
CA GLN A 354 -14.19 2.16 5.25
C GLN A 354 -15.53 2.34 5.95
N LEU A 355 -15.91 3.57 6.34
CA LEU A 355 -17.22 3.86 6.93
C LEU A 355 -18.36 3.49 5.99
N ALA A 356 -18.27 3.88 4.72
CA ALA A 356 -19.32 3.59 3.73
C ALA A 356 -19.46 2.10 3.43
N SER A 357 -18.35 1.36 3.37
CA SER A 357 -18.34 -0.09 3.11
C SER A 357 -18.51 -0.96 4.36
N TYR A 358 -18.47 -0.35 5.56
CA TYR A 358 -18.51 -1.07 6.83
C TYR A 358 -19.73 -1.98 7.01
N PRO A 359 -20.97 -1.57 6.65
CA PRO A 359 -22.14 -2.45 6.75
C PRO A 359 -21.98 -3.77 5.99
N LEU A 360 -21.40 -3.72 4.78
CA LEU A 360 -21.12 -4.91 3.97
C LEU A 360 -19.99 -5.74 4.58
N ALA A 361 -18.96 -5.09 5.14
CA ALA A 361 -17.90 -5.77 5.86
C ALA A 361 -18.41 -6.51 7.11
N LEU A 362 -19.36 -5.93 7.86
CA LEU A 362 -20.01 -6.58 9.00
C LEU A 362 -20.82 -7.80 8.56
N ILE A 363 -21.67 -7.65 7.54
CA ILE A 363 -22.50 -8.74 7.01
C ILE A 363 -21.62 -9.88 6.50
N ARG A 364 -20.54 -9.56 5.77
CA ARG A 364 -19.54 -10.55 5.35
C ARG A 364 -19.02 -11.35 6.55
N THR A 365 -18.53 -10.69 7.59
CA THR A 365 -17.99 -11.38 8.78
C THR A 365 -19.05 -12.27 9.45
N ARG A 366 -20.29 -11.79 9.60
CA ARG A 366 -21.38 -12.59 10.18
C ARG A 366 -21.69 -13.81 9.35
N MET A 367 -21.78 -13.68 8.02
CA MET A 367 -22.02 -14.81 7.11
C MET A 367 -20.89 -15.85 7.16
N GLN A 368 -19.64 -15.41 7.25
CA GLN A 368 -18.48 -16.29 7.45
C GLN A 368 -18.53 -17.02 8.80
N ALA A 369 -19.13 -16.41 9.82
CA ALA A 369 -19.26 -16.94 11.18
C ALA A 369 -20.51 -17.80 11.43
N GLN A 370 -21.47 -17.92 10.50
CA GLN A 370 -22.80 -18.49 10.75
C GLN A 370 -22.87 -19.90 11.38
N ALA A 371 -21.93 -20.82 11.11
CA ALA A 371 -21.92 -22.13 11.79
C ALA A 371 -21.16 -22.20 13.13
N SER A 372 -20.56 -21.10 13.58
CA SER A 372 -19.94 -21.03 14.91
C SER A 372 -20.97 -20.64 15.98
N THR A 373 -22.13 -20.14 15.55
CA THR A 373 -23.27 -19.79 16.39
C THR A 373 -24.25 -20.96 16.38
N GLU A 374 -24.19 -21.83 17.40
CA GLU A 374 -25.13 -22.95 17.55
C GLU A 374 -26.58 -22.44 17.60
N GLY A 375 -27.47 -22.97 16.74
CA GLY A 375 -28.91 -22.70 16.77
C GLY A 375 -29.41 -21.44 16.03
N GLY A 376 -28.54 -20.63 15.42
CA GLY A 376 -28.96 -19.44 14.68
C GLY A 376 -29.52 -19.74 13.28
N PRO A 377 -30.54 -18.99 12.77
CA PRO A 377 -31.02 -19.15 11.41
C PRO A 377 -29.93 -18.82 10.39
N LYS A 378 -29.79 -19.65 9.34
CA LYS A 378 -28.90 -19.40 8.20
C LYS A 378 -29.50 -18.30 7.33
N LEU A 379 -29.26 -17.05 7.71
CA LEU A 379 -29.80 -15.90 6.98
C LEU A 379 -28.97 -15.57 5.74
N SER A 380 -29.64 -15.20 4.65
CA SER A 380 -29.02 -14.60 3.46
C SER A 380 -28.42 -13.22 3.79
N MET A 381 -27.67 -12.62 2.86
CA MET A 381 -27.14 -11.26 3.04
C MET A 381 -28.25 -10.25 3.37
N VAL A 382 -29.35 -10.26 2.61
CA VAL A 382 -30.51 -9.39 2.83
C VAL A 382 -31.19 -9.72 4.17
N GLY A 383 -31.28 -11.00 4.52
CA GLY A 383 -31.80 -11.43 5.82
C GLY A 383 -30.97 -10.91 6.98
N GLN A 384 -29.64 -10.97 6.90
CA GLN A 384 -28.72 -10.42 7.91
C GLN A 384 -28.86 -8.90 8.03
N PHE A 385 -28.93 -8.18 6.91
CA PHE A 385 -29.14 -6.73 6.92
C PHE A 385 -30.46 -6.35 7.60
N LYS A 386 -31.58 -6.97 7.19
CA LYS A 386 -32.91 -6.74 7.80
C LYS A 386 -32.93 -7.12 9.28
N HIS A 387 -32.29 -8.22 9.66
CA HIS A 387 -32.20 -8.66 11.04
C HIS A 387 -31.45 -7.63 11.91
N ILE A 388 -30.32 -7.10 11.43
CA ILE A 388 -29.56 -6.08 12.17
C ILE A 388 -30.38 -4.81 12.34
N ILE A 389 -30.99 -4.31 11.26
CA ILE A 389 -31.78 -3.08 11.31
C ILE A 389 -32.98 -3.21 12.24
N SER A 390 -33.68 -4.35 12.22
CA SER A 390 -34.86 -4.58 13.06
C SER A 390 -34.53 -4.74 14.55
N HIS A 391 -33.39 -5.33 14.91
CA HIS A 391 -33.04 -5.61 16.31
C HIS A 391 -32.15 -4.54 16.95
N ASP A 392 -31.20 -4.00 16.19
CA ASP A 392 -30.12 -3.14 16.68
C ASP A 392 -30.14 -1.73 16.06
N GLY A 393 -31.03 -1.48 15.10
CA GLY A 393 -31.06 -0.24 14.32
C GLY A 393 -29.83 -0.05 13.42
N VAL A 394 -29.74 1.14 12.82
CA VAL A 394 -28.62 1.55 11.95
C VAL A 394 -27.26 1.51 12.67
N PRO A 395 -27.12 1.92 13.95
CA PRO A 395 -25.83 1.80 14.67
C PRO A 395 -25.32 0.36 14.78
N GLY A 396 -26.23 -0.63 14.75
CA GLY A 396 -25.89 -2.05 14.73
C GLY A 396 -25.01 -2.47 13.55
N LEU A 397 -25.09 -1.76 12.42
CA LEU A 397 -24.27 -2.01 11.22
C LEU A 397 -22.79 -1.65 11.42
N TYR A 398 -22.47 -0.85 12.44
CA TYR A 398 -21.12 -0.35 12.72
C TYR A 398 -20.43 -1.06 13.90
N ARG A 399 -20.97 -2.18 14.36
CA ARG A 399 -20.35 -2.94 15.46
C ARG A 399 -18.94 -3.39 15.14
N GLY A 400 -18.03 -3.25 16.12
CA GLY A 400 -16.62 -3.59 15.97
C GLY A 400 -15.77 -2.54 15.24
N ILE A 401 -16.32 -1.34 14.96
CA ILE A 401 -15.55 -0.29 14.29
C ILE A 401 -14.48 0.36 15.21
N ALA A 402 -14.74 0.42 16.52
CA ALA A 402 -13.77 0.99 17.47
C ALA A 402 -12.45 0.20 17.55
N PRO A 403 -12.43 -1.14 17.74
CA PRO A 403 -11.17 -1.90 17.68
C PRO A 403 -10.48 -1.79 16.32
N ASN A 404 -11.25 -1.62 15.24
CA ASN A 404 -10.72 -1.46 13.90
C ASN A 404 -9.90 -0.15 13.79
N PHE A 405 -10.42 0.98 14.26
CA PHE A 405 -9.67 2.23 14.29
C PHE A 405 -8.50 2.22 15.28
N LEU A 406 -8.70 1.65 16.48
CA LEU A 406 -7.63 1.52 17.48
C LEU A 406 -6.43 0.71 16.96
N LYS A 407 -6.66 -0.22 16.03
CA LYS A 407 -5.61 -1.03 15.42
C LYS A 407 -4.75 -0.26 14.40
N VAL A 408 -5.31 0.74 13.71
CA VAL A 408 -4.64 1.35 12.53
C VAL A 408 -3.27 1.94 12.90
N ILE A 409 -3.22 2.81 13.92
CA ILE A 409 -1.98 3.49 14.31
C ILE A 409 -0.89 2.49 14.75
N PRO A 410 -1.17 1.53 15.66
CA PRO A 410 -0.20 0.49 16.01
C PRO A 410 0.25 -0.35 14.80
N ALA A 411 -0.67 -0.74 13.91
CA ALA A 411 -0.36 -1.57 12.76
C ALA A 411 0.63 -0.86 11.80
N VAL A 412 0.39 0.42 11.49
CA VAL A 412 1.28 1.21 10.63
C VAL A 412 2.63 1.41 11.31
N SER A 413 2.63 1.79 12.59
CA SER A 413 3.86 2.06 13.34
C SER A 413 4.77 0.84 13.44
N ILE A 414 4.20 -0.33 13.80
CA ILE A 414 4.96 -1.58 13.90
C ILE A 414 5.49 -2.00 12.51
N SER A 415 4.66 -1.91 11.47
CA SER A 415 5.08 -2.27 10.11
C SER A 415 6.27 -1.42 9.66
N TYR A 416 6.19 -0.10 9.87
CA TYR A 416 7.25 0.83 9.48
C TYR A 416 8.57 0.52 10.21
N VAL A 417 8.51 0.41 11.54
CA VAL A 417 9.71 0.12 12.35
C VAL A 417 10.33 -1.20 11.93
N VAL A 418 9.53 -2.26 11.79
CA VAL A 418 10.05 -3.58 11.41
C VAL A 418 10.59 -3.57 9.99
N TYR A 419 9.92 -2.91 9.05
CA TYR A 419 10.38 -2.81 7.67
C TYR A 419 11.76 -2.13 7.58
N GLU A 420 11.94 -1.01 8.28
CA GLU A 420 13.21 -0.28 8.30
C GLU A 420 14.34 -1.11 8.94
N HIS A 421 14.06 -1.80 10.05
CA HIS A 421 15.05 -2.68 10.68
C HIS A 421 15.39 -3.88 9.79
N MET A 422 14.40 -4.48 9.12
CA MET A 422 14.61 -5.62 8.23
C MET A 422 15.36 -5.21 6.96
N LYS A 423 15.08 -4.04 6.38
CA LYS A 423 15.87 -3.50 5.26
C LYS A 423 17.34 -3.35 5.64
N LYS A 424 17.62 -2.75 6.80
CA LYS A 424 18.99 -2.61 7.32
C LYS A 424 19.66 -3.97 7.55
N ALA A 425 18.97 -4.90 8.19
CA ALA A 425 19.48 -6.24 8.48
C ALA A 425 19.76 -7.07 7.22
N LEU A 426 18.95 -6.92 6.17
CA LEU A 426 19.11 -7.60 4.89
C LEU A 426 20.11 -6.89 3.96
N GLY A 427 20.75 -5.81 4.41
CA GLY A 427 21.72 -5.05 3.61
C GLY A 427 21.08 -4.34 2.40
N VAL A 428 19.79 -4.02 2.48
CA VAL A 428 19.14 -3.11 1.54
C VAL A 428 19.55 -1.70 1.98
N LYS A 429 20.59 -1.17 1.33
CA LYS A 429 21.06 0.20 1.56
C LYS A 429 19.87 1.14 1.36
N SER A 430 19.49 1.83 2.44
CA SER A 430 18.30 2.69 2.46
C SER A 430 18.47 3.97 1.67
#